data_AF-A0A1H9NM62-F1
#
_entry.id   AF-A0A1H9NM62-F1
#
_cell.length_a   1.000
_cell.length_b   1.000
_cell.length_c   1.000
_cell.angle_alpha   90.00
_cell.angle_beta   90.00
_cell.angle_gamma   90.00
#
_symmetry.space_group_name_H-M   'P 1'
#
loop_
_entity.id
_entity.type
_entity.pdbx_description
1 polymer ?
#
loop_
_entity_poly.entity_id
_entity_poly.type
_entity_poly.pdbx_seq_one_letter_code
_entity_poly.pdbx_strand_id
1 'polypeptide(L)'
;MKQTVRRSLLVTSATLASLASLALTAPASLAAPGPTPSPSAGKSASASASPTAGKSPSPSASGSPSATPPANMSSVGGTRLGMAGTQVAIAGGAPVLPKELTARSWIVADAESGAVLASHNAHWRLPPASTMKMLFADTVLPRFPKSTVHKVDPKDLAGMGAGSSLVGIKEGETYTVHDLWLGVFLRSGNDAVHVLSAMNGGVAGTVTEMNEHAEELQALDTHVVSPDGYDAPGQVSSAYDLTLFARSGLQKKDFREYCSTVSAKFPGETTKNKKGKTSRGTFEIQNTNRLLSGDYDISQYPGIAGVKNGNTTNAGATFTGVAERAGKVLLVTVMNPSKTDHNEVYKEAATLFDWGFQAAGKVTPVGELVAPKGAAQASAQPAGNPSSGAGARQAGGAGNGSAKPVASAVTDGGSRGVWIALAITGGLLVLLAGGAFLVNRRWPLPDLVRRRR
;
A
#
# COMPACT_ATOMS: atom_id res chain seq x y z
N MET A 1 6.06 -61.01 39.16
CA MET A 1 4.72 -60.46 38.83
C MET A 1 4.49 -60.64 37.33
N LYS A 2 3.25 -60.89 36.88
CA LYS A 2 2.94 -61.41 35.52
C LYS A 2 2.27 -60.38 34.60
N GLN A 3 2.71 -60.39 33.34
CA GLN A 3 1.97 -60.29 32.07
C GLN A 3 0.80 -59.30 31.85
N THR A 4 1.02 -58.46 30.82
CA THR A 4 0.13 -58.16 29.67
C THR A 4 -1.38 -58.45 29.71
N VAL A 5 -2.16 -57.46 29.28
CA VAL A 5 -3.44 -57.67 28.57
C VAL A 5 -3.48 -56.83 27.30
N ARG A 6 -3.65 -57.47 26.14
CA ARG A 6 -4.12 -56.83 24.89
C ARG A 6 -5.64 -56.81 24.89
N ARG A 7 -6.26 -55.80 24.28
CA ARG A 7 -7.61 -55.93 23.69
C ARG A 7 -7.63 -55.33 22.29
N SER A 8 -7.72 -56.22 21.30
CA SER A 8 -8.16 -55.88 19.94
C SER A 8 -9.68 -55.94 19.89
N LEU A 9 -10.30 -55.11 19.06
CA LEU A 9 -11.69 -55.28 18.64
C LEU A 9 -11.72 -55.03 17.13
N LEU A 10 -11.91 -56.10 16.36
CA LEU A 10 -12.27 -56.00 14.95
C LEU A 10 -13.73 -55.53 14.88
N VAL A 11 -14.02 -54.64 13.94
CA VAL A 11 -15.35 -54.54 13.33
C VAL A 11 -15.18 -54.63 11.83
N THR A 12 -15.77 -55.66 11.24
CA THR A 12 -15.74 -55.95 9.81
C THR A 12 -16.96 -55.39 9.09
N SER A 13 -16.73 -54.85 7.89
CA SER A 13 -17.60 -54.91 6.71
C SER A 13 -19.03 -54.34 6.77
N ALA A 14 -19.24 -53.24 6.03
CA ALA A 14 -20.43 -53.02 5.21
C ALA A 14 -20.18 -51.95 4.12
N THR A 15 -19.47 -52.31 3.05
CA THR A 15 -19.35 -51.45 1.86
C THR A 15 -20.58 -51.61 0.97
N LEU A 16 -21.51 -50.65 1.00
CA LEU A 16 -22.51 -50.51 -0.06
C LEU A 16 -21.97 -49.59 -1.15
N ALA A 17 -21.77 -50.14 -2.34
CA ALA A 17 -21.59 -49.34 -3.54
C ALA A 17 -22.95 -48.80 -4.00
N SER A 18 -22.99 -47.56 -4.45
CA SER A 18 -24.11 -47.02 -5.23
C SER A 18 -23.56 -46.00 -6.22
N LEU A 19 -23.46 -46.42 -7.49
CA LEU A 19 -23.17 -45.52 -8.60
C LEU A 19 -24.38 -44.59 -8.78
N ALA A 20 -24.13 -43.29 -8.92
CA ALA A 20 -25.10 -42.34 -9.44
C ALA A 20 -24.46 -41.63 -10.65
N SER A 21 -24.96 -41.94 -11.84
CA SER A 21 -24.44 -41.44 -13.12
C SER A 21 -24.63 -39.94 -13.24
N LEU A 22 -23.54 -39.19 -13.47
CA LEU A 22 -23.61 -37.77 -13.76
C LEU A 22 -23.93 -37.56 -15.25
N ALA A 23 -25.22 -37.50 -15.59
CA ALA A 23 -25.66 -37.18 -16.94
C ALA A 23 -25.42 -35.70 -17.26
N LEU A 24 -24.63 -35.45 -18.30
CA LEU A 24 -24.26 -34.10 -18.74
C LEU A 24 -25.39 -33.51 -19.62
N THR A 25 -26.16 -32.56 -19.08
CA THR A 25 -27.17 -31.80 -19.86
C THR A 25 -26.83 -30.32 -19.89
N ALA A 26 -26.44 -29.83 -21.07
CA ALA A 26 -26.17 -28.42 -21.30
C ALA A 26 -27.49 -27.65 -21.53
N PRO A 27 -27.69 -26.46 -20.93
CA PRO A 27 -28.76 -25.56 -21.32
C PRO A 27 -28.42 -24.87 -22.64
N ALA A 28 -29.31 -24.97 -23.63
CA ALA A 28 -29.18 -24.27 -24.90
C ALA A 28 -29.31 -22.75 -24.71
N SER A 29 -28.39 -21.99 -25.30
CA SER A 29 -28.47 -20.52 -25.35
C SER A 29 -29.46 -20.08 -26.44
N LEU A 30 -30.53 -19.40 -26.06
CA LEU A 30 -31.45 -18.75 -26.99
C LEU A 30 -30.90 -17.38 -27.38
N ALA A 31 -30.58 -17.21 -28.66
CA ALA A 31 -30.06 -15.96 -29.20
C ALA A 31 -31.15 -14.87 -29.24
N ALA A 32 -30.82 -13.69 -28.71
CA ALA A 32 -31.61 -12.47 -28.91
C ALA A 32 -31.13 -11.73 -30.17
N PRO A 33 -32.03 -11.11 -30.97
CA PRO A 33 -31.67 -10.48 -32.23
C PRO A 33 -31.01 -9.10 -32.03
N GLY A 34 -29.98 -8.80 -32.82
CA GLY A 34 -29.33 -7.49 -32.84
C GLY A 34 -30.09 -6.45 -33.68
N PRO A 35 -29.89 -5.15 -33.42
CA PRO A 35 -30.52 -4.08 -34.19
C PRO A 35 -29.80 -3.82 -35.52
N THR A 36 -30.58 -3.66 -36.59
CA THR A 36 -30.12 -3.24 -37.93
C THR A 36 -30.06 -1.70 -38.08
N PRO A 37 -29.27 -1.17 -39.03
CA PRO A 37 -29.04 0.28 -39.17
C PRO A 37 -30.08 0.98 -40.07
N SER A 38 -30.12 2.32 -40.03
CA SER A 38 -30.84 3.17 -41.00
C SER A 38 -30.20 4.57 -41.12
N PRO A 39 -30.44 5.33 -42.22
CA PRO A 39 -29.32 5.99 -42.90
C PRO A 39 -29.26 7.54 -42.89
N SER A 40 -28.02 8.03 -43.02
CA SER A 40 -27.49 9.24 -43.68
C SER A 40 -28.41 10.40 -44.10
N ALA A 41 -27.99 11.63 -43.72
CA ALA A 41 -27.98 12.80 -44.61
C ALA A 41 -26.76 13.71 -44.30
N GLY A 42 -26.04 14.19 -45.34
CA GLY A 42 -25.06 15.29 -45.24
C GLY A 42 -25.76 16.67 -45.32
N LYS A 43 -25.10 17.85 -45.30
CA LYS A 43 -23.69 18.28 -45.42
C LYS A 43 -23.47 19.44 -44.39
N SER A 44 -22.39 20.22 -44.28
CA SER A 44 -21.21 20.51 -45.13
C SER A 44 -20.01 20.98 -44.28
N ALA A 45 -18.98 21.58 -44.89
CA ALA A 45 -17.71 21.95 -44.25
C ALA A 45 -17.55 23.45 -43.91
N SER A 46 -16.67 23.75 -42.94
CA SER A 46 -15.74 24.88 -43.00
C SER A 46 -14.45 24.52 -42.25
N ALA A 47 -13.31 25.05 -42.71
CA ALA A 47 -11.98 24.70 -42.21
C ALA A 47 -11.29 25.90 -41.53
N SER A 48 -10.47 25.63 -40.53
CA SER A 48 -9.33 26.48 -40.16
C SER A 48 -8.25 25.62 -39.52
N ALA A 49 -6.98 26.02 -39.63
CA ALA A 49 -5.84 25.12 -39.52
C ALA A 49 -4.85 25.48 -38.39
N SER A 50 -4.44 24.44 -37.64
CA SER A 50 -3.09 24.24 -37.06
C SER A 50 -2.56 25.23 -35.99
N PRO A 51 -1.50 24.89 -35.20
CA PRO A 51 -0.60 23.74 -35.36
C PRO A 51 -0.35 22.83 -34.13
N THR A 52 0.00 21.58 -34.44
CA THR A 52 0.94 20.67 -33.73
C THR A 52 0.91 20.58 -32.19
N ALA A 53 0.15 19.60 -31.67
CA ALA A 53 0.42 18.99 -30.36
C ALA A 53 1.39 17.78 -30.52
N GLY A 54 2.28 17.59 -29.54
CA GLY A 54 3.21 16.45 -29.53
C GLY A 54 2.52 15.11 -29.32
N LYS A 55 3.10 14.03 -29.86
CA LYS A 55 2.60 12.65 -29.69
C LYS A 55 2.69 12.21 -28.22
N SER A 56 1.59 12.31 -27.49
CA SER A 56 1.33 11.40 -26.37
C SER A 56 0.85 10.05 -26.91
N PRO A 57 1.37 8.90 -26.44
CA PRO A 57 0.81 7.61 -26.80
C PRO A 57 -0.56 7.43 -26.11
N SER A 58 -1.61 7.22 -26.90
CA SER A 58 -2.93 6.86 -26.35
C SER A 58 -2.84 5.54 -25.57
N PRO A 59 -3.44 5.43 -24.37
CA PRO A 59 -3.55 4.16 -23.69
C PRO A 59 -4.56 3.28 -24.45
N SER A 60 -4.11 2.12 -24.95
CA SER A 60 -5.03 1.11 -25.49
C SER A 60 -5.97 0.64 -24.38
N ALA A 61 -7.27 0.81 -24.59
CA ALA A 61 -8.29 0.21 -23.74
C ALA A 61 -8.34 -1.31 -23.96
N SER A 62 -8.52 -2.06 -22.88
CA SER A 62 -8.55 -3.53 -22.81
C SER A 62 -7.20 -4.24 -23.05
N GLY A 63 -6.80 -5.04 -22.07
CA GLY A 63 -5.66 -5.97 -22.18
C GLY A 63 -5.21 -6.49 -20.82
N SER A 64 -5.19 -7.81 -20.65
CA SER A 64 -4.58 -8.49 -19.50
C SER A 64 -3.13 -8.05 -19.29
N PRO A 65 -2.60 -8.03 -18.05
CA PRO A 65 -1.27 -7.47 -17.79
C PRO A 65 -0.17 -8.23 -18.55
N SER A 66 0.57 -7.50 -19.40
CA SER A 66 1.69 -7.96 -20.27
C SER A 66 2.46 -9.14 -19.68
N ALA A 67 2.78 -10.16 -20.46
CA ALA A 67 3.53 -11.32 -19.95
C ALA A 67 4.95 -10.98 -19.45
N THR A 68 5.54 -9.90 -19.97
CA THR A 68 6.95 -9.51 -19.73
C THR A 68 7.02 -8.06 -19.21
N PRO A 69 7.93 -7.73 -18.25
CA PRO A 69 8.13 -6.36 -17.79
C PRO A 69 8.67 -5.45 -18.90
N PRO A 70 8.38 -4.14 -18.87
CA PRO A 70 9.06 -3.16 -19.72
C PRO A 70 10.58 -3.20 -19.51
N ALA A 71 11.35 -2.99 -20.58
CA ALA A 71 12.82 -3.01 -20.53
C ALA A 71 13.39 -1.91 -19.62
N ASN A 72 12.72 -0.75 -19.55
CA ASN A 72 13.01 0.33 -18.62
C ASN A 72 11.70 0.70 -17.91
N MET A 73 11.75 0.80 -16.58
CA MET A 73 10.65 1.26 -15.73
C MET A 73 11.07 2.55 -15.00
N SER A 74 10.24 3.06 -14.09
CA SER A 74 10.58 4.21 -13.24
C SER A 74 11.88 3.99 -12.47
N SER A 75 12.65 5.07 -12.26
CA SER A 75 13.92 5.07 -11.51
C SER A 75 13.82 5.77 -10.15
N VAL A 76 12.61 6.08 -9.69
CA VAL A 76 12.35 6.65 -8.36
C VAL A 76 12.91 5.70 -7.29
N GLY A 77 13.70 6.21 -6.35
CA GLY A 77 14.36 5.37 -5.35
C GLY A 77 15.63 4.65 -5.83
N GLY A 78 16.00 4.73 -7.11
CA GLY A 78 17.30 4.29 -7.61
C GLY A 78 17.24 3.65 -9.00
N THR A 79 18.30 3.86 -9.79
CA THR A 79 18.39 3.36 -11.18
C THR A 79 18.25 1.85 -11.31
N ARG A 80 18.74 1.07 -10.33
CA ARG A 80 18.59 -0.39 -10.32
C ARG A 80 17.14 -0.84 -10.17
N LEU A 81 16.32 -0.12 -9.39
CA LEU A 81 14.92 -0.50 -9.17
C LEU A 81 14.10 -0.48 -10.48
N GLY A 82 14.46 0.41 -11.41
CA GLY A 82 13.86 0.52 -12.74
C GLY A 82 14.31 -0.53 -13.76
N MET A 83 15.26 -1.40 -13.41
CA MET A 83 15.73 -2.47 -14.27
C MET A 83 14.85 -3.71 -14.13
N ALA A 84 14.58 -4.40 -15.25
CA ALA A 84 13.92 -5.69 -15.24
C ALA A 84 14.78 -6.78 -14.56
N GLY A 85 14.11 -7.81 -14.04
CA GLY A 85 14.73 -8.92 -13.32
C GLY A 85 15.04 -8.63 -11.84
N THR A 86 15.75 -9.57 -11.22
CA THR A 86 16.10 -9.53 -9.80
C THR A 86 17.29 -8.61 -9.54
N GLN A 87 17.12 -7.67 -8.62
CA GLN A 87 18.14 -6.74 -8.15
C GLN A 87 18.52 -7.09 -6.71
N VAL A 88 19.78 -7.47 -6.50
CA VAL A 88 20.36 -7.68 -5.16
C VAL A 88 21.86 -7.40 -5.23
N ALA A 89 22.43 -6.79 -4.20
CA ALA A 89 23.87 -6.62 -4.06
C ALA A 89 24.37 -7.33 -2.80
N ILE A 90 24.62 -8.64 -2.96
CA ILE A 90 25.17 -9.52 -1.93
C ILE A 90 26.57 -9.03 -1.55
N ALA A 91 26.76 -8.61 -0.30
CA ALA A 91 28.08 -8.45 0.31
C ALA A 91 28.41 -9.70 1.15
N GLY A 92 29.60 -9.70 1.78
CA GLY A 92 30.11 -10.88 2.50
C GLY A 92 29.15 -11.39 3.58
N GLY A 93 28.63 -12.61 3.39
CA GLY A 93 27.82 -13.33 4.38
C GLY A 93 26.30 -13.16 4.31
N ALA A 94 25.75 -12.46 3.31
CA ALA A 94 24.30 -12.54 3.02
C ALA A 94 23.93 -13.87 2.36
N PRO A 95 22.75 -14.44 2.66
CA PRO A 95 22.28 -15.66 1.99
C PRO A 95 21.91 -15.37 0.53
N VAL A 96 22.01 -16.41 -0.31
CA VAL A 96 21.53 -16.38 -1.69
C VAL A 96 20.00 -16.19 -1.69
N LEU A 97 19.48 -15.41 -2.64
CA LEU A 97 18.02 -15.26 -2.79
C LEU A 97 17.35 -16.61 -3.12
N PRO A 98 16.15 -16.87 -2.56
CA PRO A 98 15.37 -18.07 -2.88
C PRO A 98 15.07 -18.18 -4.38
N LYS A 99 15.36 -19.35 -4.98
CA LYS A 99 15.19 -19.61 -6.41
C LYS A 99 13.74 -19.88 -6.84
N GLU A 100 12.90 -20.20 -5.87
CA GLU A 100 11.53 -20.70 -6.07
C GLU A 100 10.47 -19.59 -6.19
N LEU A 101 10.88 -18.32 -6.13
CA LEU A 101 9.99 -17.17 -6.25
C LEU A 101 9.45 -17.04 -7.68
N THR A 102 8.13 -16.95 -7.82
CA THR A 102 7.43 -16.87 -9.10
C THR A 102 6.60 -15.59 -9.26
N ALA A 103 6.54 -14.75 -8.21
CA ALA A 103 5.89 -13.45 -8.27
C ALA A 103 6.51 -12.53 -9.34
N ARG A 104 5.64 -12.00 -10.19
CA ARG A 104 5.98 -11.10 -11.28
C ARG A 104 6.65 -9.81 -10.83
N SER A 105 6.30 -9.31 -9.65
CA SER A 105 6.98 -8.18 -9.01
C SER A 105 7.02 -8.37 -7.50
N TRP A 106 8.15 -8.04 -6.87
CA TRP A 106 8.29 -8.05 -5.42
C TRP A 106 9.42 -7.10 -4.95
N ILE A 107 9.38 -6.74 -3.67
CA ILE A 107 10.40 -5.88 -3.03
C ILE A 107 10.53 -6.24 -1.54
N VAL A 108 11.77 -6.15 -1.03
CA VAL A 108 12.12 -6.31 0.40
C VAL A 108 12.84 -5.05 0.83
N ALA A 109 12.28 -4.32 1.80
CA ALA A 109 12.82 -3.05 2.27
C ALA A 109 12.85 -2.97 3.81
N ASP A 110 13.85 -2.26 4.35
CA ASP A 110 13.90 -1.89 5.77
C ASP A 110 12.92 -0.72 6.01
N ALA A 111 11.96 -0.92 6.88
CA ALA A 111 10.83 0.01 7.06
C ALA A 111 11.24 1.32 7.75
N GLU A 112 12.25 1.27 8.64
CA GLU A 112 12.78 2.44 9.32
C GLU A 112 13.55 3.28 8.30
N SER A 113 14.67 2.77 7.78
CA SER A 113 15.58 3.51 6.90
C SER A 113 15.04 3.77 5.49
N GLY A 114 14.13 2.94 4.99
CA GLY A 114 13.69 2.92 3.60
C GLY A 114 14.62 2.13 2.68
N ALA A 115 15.76 1.62 3.15
CA ALA A 115 16.72 0.92 2.30
C ALA A 115 16.12 -0.34 1.65
N VAL A 116 16.17 -0.42 0.32
CA VAL A 116 15.70 -1.59 -0.45
C VAL A 116 16.81 -2.62 -0.49
N LEU A 117 16.57 -3.78 0.13
CA LEU A 117 17.55 -4.86 0.28
C LEU A 117 17.64 -5.73 -0.99
N ALA A 118 16.48 -6.00 -1.60
CA ALA A 118 16.35 -6.64 -2.90
C ALA A 118 14.99 -6.34 -3.52
N SER A 119 14.88 -6.49 -4.84
CA SER A 119 13.61 -6.41 -5.57
C SER A 119 13.62 -7.26 -6.83
N HIS A 120 12.45 -7.49 -7.41
CA HIS A 120 12.28 -8.02 -8.76
C HIS A 120 11.21 -7.21 -9.47
N ASN A 121 11.55 -6.58 -10.61
CA ASN A 121 10.66 -5.71 -11.38
C ASN A 121 9.91 -4.67 -10.51
N ALA A 122 10.61 -3.93 -9.63
CA ALA A 122 10.00 -3.14 -8.55
C ALA A 122 8.93 -2.14 -9.02
N HIS A 123 9.19 -1.51 -10.16
CA HIS A 123 8.35 -0.49 -10.81
C HIS A 123 7.43 -1.04 -11.90
N TRP A 124 7.19 -2.36 -11.95
CA TRP A 124 6.26 -2.92 -12.93
C TRP A 124 4.83 -2.56 -12.57
N ARG A 125 4.21 -1.74 -13.41
CA ARG A 125 2.78 -1.40 -13.35
C ARG A 125 1.92 -2.65 -13.56
N LEU A 126 1.28 -3.08 -12.48
CA LEU A 126 0.42 -4.25 -12.40
C LEU A 126 -0.89 -3.86 -11.68
N PRO A 127 -2.02 -4.54 -11.95
CA PRO A 127 -3.25 -4.31 -11.19
C PRO A 127 -3.02 -4.65 -9.70
N PRO A 128 -3.42 -3.79 -8.75
CA PRO A 128 -3.08 -3.94 -7.34
C PRO A 128 -3.98 -4.92 -6.58
N ALA A 129 -5.19 -5.18 -7.08
CA ALA A 129 -6.30 -5.69 -6.28
C ALA A 129 -6.48 -4.87 -4.97
N SER A 130 -7.06 -5.49 -3.94
CA SER A 130 -7.33 -4.84 -2.64
C SER A 130 -6.11 -4.34 -1.85
N THR A 131 -4.87 -4.50 -2.33
CA THR A 131 -3.72 -3.78 -1.74
C THR A 131 -3.80 -2.27 -1.97
N MET A 132 -4.54 -1.81 -3.00
CA MET A 132 -4.90 -0.39 -3.19
C MET A 132 -5.61 0.22 -1.96
N LYS A 133 -6.31 -0.60 -1.17
CA LYS A 133 -6.94 -0.15 0.09
C LYS A 133 -5.94 0.42 1.10
N MET A 134 -4.63 0.17 0.94
CA MET A 134 -3.59 0.83 1.73
C MET A 134 -3.54 2.34 1.45
N LEU A 135 -3.52 2.76 0.18
CA LEU A 135 -3.55 4.18 -0.21
C LEU A 135 -4.87 4.83 0.21
N PHE A 136 -5.99 4.13 0.03
CA PHE A 136 -7.30 4.59 0.50
C PHE A 136 -7.31 4.84 2.02
N ALA A 137 -6.79 3.90 2.82
CA ALA A 137 -6.64 4.09 4.25
C ALA A 137 -5.66 5.21 4.60
N ASP A 138 -4.55 5.34 3.87
CA ASP A 138 -3.55 6.39 4.12
C ASP A 138 -4.10 7.81 3.86
N THR A 139 -4.99 7.93 2.88
CA THR A 139 -5.69 9.16 2.45
C THR A 139 -6.88 9.51 3.37
N VAL A 140 -7.79 8.55 3.60
CA VAL A 140 -9.13 8.83 4.17
C VAL A 140 -9.20 8.62 5.69
N LEU A 141 -8.34 7.77 6.28
CA LEU A 141 -8.40 7.47 7.73
C LEU A 141 -8.34 8.74 8.61
N PRO A 142 -7.51 9.78 8.33
CA PRO A 142 -7.49 11.01 9.13
C PRO A 142 -8.77 11.85 9.09
N ARG A 143 -9.70 11.60 8.15
CA ARG A 143 -10.86 12.48 7.90
C ARG A 143 -11.95 12.40 8.97
N PHE A 144 -12.10 11.25 9.64
CA PHE A 144 -13.25 10.99 10.51
C PHE A 144 -12.86 10.41 11.88
N PRO A 145 -13.38 10.94 12.99
CA PRO A 145 -13.27 10.30 14.30
C PRO A 145 -13.85 8.88 14.30
N LYS A 146 -13.16 7.93 14.95
CA LYS A 146 -13.61 6.52 15.06
C LYS A 146 -15.05 6.34 15.57
N SER A 147 -15.49 7.23 16.46
CA SER A 147 -16.81 7.23 17.09
C SER A 147 -17.92 7.86 16.24
N THR A 148 -17.60 8.46 15.09
CA THR A 148 -18.63 8.98 14.17
C THR A 148 -19.49 7.83 13.67
N VAL A 149 -20.81 7.98 13.79
CA VAL A 149 -21.80 7.02 13.32
C VAL A 149 -22.37 7.51 12.00
N HIS A 150 -22.36 6.65 10.98
CA HIS A 150 -23.02 6.87 9.71
C HIS A 150 -24.24 5.96 9.56
N LYS A 151 -25.33 6.46 8.99
CA LYS A 151 -26.49 5.64 8.59
C LYS A 151 -26.40 5.43 7.08
N VAL A 152 -26.30 4.18 6.67
CA VAL A 152 -26.04 3.81 5.27
C VAL A 152 -27.28 4.07 4.42
N ASP A 153 -27.13 4.90 3.40
CA ASP A 153 -28.10 5.12 2.33
C ASP A 153 -27.83 4.09 1.21
N PRO A 154 -28.85 3.54 0.53
CA PRO A 154 -28.64 2.65 -0.63
C PRO A 154 -27.65 3.18 -1.68
N LYS A 155 -27.55 4.51 -1.87
CA LYS A 155 -26.59 5.12 -2.80
C LYS A 155 -25.13 4.96 -2.34
N ASP A 156 -24.89 4.80 -1.04
CA ASP A 156 -23.54 4.66 -0.47
C ASP A 156 -22.92 3.31 -0.83
N LEU A 157 -23.73 2.35 -1.29
CA LEU A 157 -23.34 1.02 -1.75
C LEU A 157 -23.37 0.90 -3.29
N ALA A 158 -23.69 1.97 -4.01
CA ALA A 158 -23.78 1.96 -5.46
C ALA A 158 -22.40 1.81 -6.14
N GLY A 159 -22.40 1.22 -7.34
CA GLY A 159 -21.21 1.13 -8.20
C GLY A 159 -20.19 0.04 -7.82
N MET A 160 -20.43 -0.78 -6.79
CA MET A 160 -19.58 -1.92 -6.48
C MET A 160 -19.57 -2.96 -7.61
N GLY A 161 -18.39 -3.48 -7.94
CA GLY A 161 -18.22 -4.53 -8.95
C GLY A 161 -18.79 -5.89 -8.51
N ALA A 162 -19.26 -6.70 -9.47
CA ALA A 162 -19.77 -8.04 -9.19
C ALA A 162 -18.68 -8.95 -8.59
N GLY A 163 -19.03 -9.76 -7.59
CA GLY A 163 -18.06 -10.61 -6.87
C GLY A 163 -17.10 -9.85 -5.94
N SER A 164 -17.35 -8.57 -5.67
CA SER A 164 -16.64 -7.79 -4.64
C SER A 164 -16.60 -8.52 -3.30
N SER A 165 -15.48 -8.40 -2.58
CA SER A 165 -15.41 -8.79 -1.17
C SER A 165 -16.28 -7.85 -0.34
N LEU A 166 -17.11 -8.38 0.55
CA LEU A 166 -18.02 -7.61 1.40
C LEU A 166 -17.77 -7.98 2.87
N VAL A 167 -17.87 -7.00 3.78
CA VAL A 167 -17.94 -7.27 5.22
C VAL A 167 -19.36 -7.68 5.64
N GLY A 168 -20.39 -7.15 4.96
CA GLY A 168 -21.80 -7.40 5.26
C GLY A 168 -22.54 -6.15 5.75
N ILE A 169 -22.17 -4.97 5.23
CA ILE A 169 -22.91 -3.73 5.50
C ILE A 169 -24.30 -3.78 4.84
N LYS A 170 -25.28 -3.18 5.52
CA LYS A 170 -26.67 -3.08 5.06
C LYS A 170 -27.13 -1.64 4.99
N GLU A 171 -27.93 -1.33 3.99
CA GLU A 171 -28.69 -0.09 3.87
C GLU A 171 -29.68 0.07 5.03
N GLY A 172 -29.91 1.31 5.45
CA GLY A 172 -30.77 1.64 6.58
C GLY A 172 -30.15 1.40 7.97
N GLU A 173 -29.14 0.53 8.07
CA GLU A 173 -28.37 0.29 9.30
C GLU A 173 -27.36 1.41 9.59
N THR A 174 -26.90 1.45 10.83
CA THR A 174 -25.84 2.37 11.28
C THR A 174 -24.51 1.65 11.53
N TYR A 175 -23.39 2.30 11.24
CA TYR A 175 -22.05 1.77 11.54
C TYR A 175 -21.17 2.90 12.07
N THR A 176 -20.28 2.60 13.01
CA THR A 176 -19.22 3.53 13.38
C THR A 176 -18.12 3.53 12.32
N VAL A 177 -17.38 4.62 12.19
CA VAL A 177 -16.15 4.66 11.38
C VAL A 177 -15.16 3.57 11.81
N HIS A 178 -15.13 3.21 13.09
CA HIS A 178 -14.36 2.06 13.58
C HIS A 178 -14.81 0.73 12.97
N ASP A 179 -16.12 0.46 12.93
CA ASP A 179 -16.67 -0.74 12.26
C ASP A 179 -16.26 -0.76 10.79
N LEU A 180 -16.44 0.36 10.07
CA LEU A 180 -16.11 0.46 8.65
C LEU A 180 -14.62 0.12 8.40
N TRP A 181 -13.68 0.69 9.17
CA TRP A 181 -12.26 0.35 9.03
C TRP A 181 -11.91 -1.10 9.39
N LEU A 182 -12.58 -1.70 10.39
CA LEU A 182 -12.48 -3.14 10.64
C LEU A 182 -12.92 -3.97 9.42
N GLY A 183 -14.00 -3.56 8.75
CA GLY A 183 -14.46 -4.18 7.50
C GLY A 183 -13.46 -4.07 6.35
N VAL A 184 -12.88 -2.88 6.16
CA VAL A 184 -11.84 -2.61 5.15
C VAL A 184 -10.61 -3.50 5.37
N PHE A 185 -10.07 -3.56 6.58
CA PHE A 185 -8.83 -4.30 6.84
C PHE A 185 -9.03 -5.80 6.99
N LEU A 186 -10.00 -6.26 7.78
CA LEU A 186 -10.12 -7.69 8.07
C LEU A 186 -10.77 -8.45 6.90
N ARG A 187 -11.90 -7.95 6.38
CA ARG A 187 -12.68 -8.62 5.34
C ARG A 187 -12.46 -8.09 3.92
N SER A 188 -11.59 -7.09 3.77
CA SER A 188 -11.36 -6.44 2.47
C SER A 188 -12.63 -5.82 1.88
N GLY A 189 -13.59 -5.42 2.73
CA GLY A 189 -14.94 -5.04 2.33
C GLY A 189 -14.98 -3.81 1.41
N ASN A 190 -15.41 -4.01 0.17
CA ASN A 190 -15.66 -2.95 -0.80
C ASN A 190 -16.86 -2.11 -0.37
N ASP A 191 -17.85 -2.73 0.28
CA ASP A 191 -18.98 -2.07 0.93
C ASP A 191 -18.53 -1.02 1.96
N ALA A 192 -17.54 -1.37 2.79
CA ALA A 192 -16.98 -0.44 3.77
C ALA A 192 -16.19 0.71 3.11
N VAL A 193 -15.45 0.43 2.03
CA VAL A 193 -14.76 1.46 1.24
C VAL A 193 -15.76 2.40 0.56
N HIS A 194 -16.83 1.89 -0.02
CA HIS A 194 -17.85 2.69 -0.71
C HIS A 194 -18.58 3.61 0.28
N VAL A 195 -18.98 3.12 1.47
CA VAL A 195 -19.58 3.96 2.52
C VAL A 195 -18.61 5.04 2.99
N LEU A 196 -17.35 4.70 3.31
CA LEU A 196 -16.34 5.70 3.70
C LEU A 196 -16.05 6.71 2.58
N SER A 197 -16.11 6.30 1.31
CA SER A 197 -15.97 7.21 0.16
C SER A 197 -17.19 8.13 0.04
N ALA A 198 -18.41 7.63 0.26
CA ALA A 198 -19.63 8.45 0.27
C ALA A 198 -19.60 9.50 1.40
N MET A 199 -19.12 9.13 2.59
CA MET A 199 -18.86 10.06 3.69
C MET A 199 -17.80 11.12 3.33
N ASN A 200 -16.84 10.79 2.46
CA ASN A 200 -15.76 11.66 1.98
C ASN A 200 -16.12 12.42 0.68
N GLY A 201 -17.41 12.69 0.45
CA GLY A 201 -17.87 13.45 -0.73
C GLY A 201 -18.06 12.64 -2.01
N GLY A 202 -17.98 11.31 -1.92
CA GLY A 202 -18.23 10.38 -3.02
C GLY A 202 -16.96 9.71 -3.58
N VAL A 203 -17.18 8.64 -4.35
CA VAL A 203 -16.10 7.85 -4.97
C VAL A 203 -15.20 8.71 -5.87
N ALA A 204 -15.76 9.58 -6.70
CA ALA A 204 -14.99 10.41 -7.62
C ALA A 204 -14.02 11.36 -6.90
N GLY A 205 -14.51 12.10 -5.89
CA GLY A 205 -13.66 12.98 -5.07
C GLY A 205 -12.59 12.19 -4.31
N THR A 206 -12.96 11.05 -3.73
CA THR A 206 -12.01 10.17 -3.04
C THR A 206 -10.92 9.62 -3.97
N VAL A 207 -11.25 9.27 -5.21
CA VAL A 207 -10.27 8.83 -6.22
C VAL A 207 -9.33 9.97 -6.64
N THR A 208 -9.82 11.21 -6.75
CA THR A 208 -8.96 12.39 -6.95
C THR A 208 -7.97 12.54 -5.80
N GLU A 209 -8.45 12.57 -4.56
CA GLU A 209 -7.59 12.69 -3.37
C GLU A 209 -6.56 11.56 -3.26
N MET A 210 -6.93 10.32 -3.63
CA MET A 210 -5.99 9.20 -3.65
C MET A 210 -4.90 9.35 -4.71
N ASN A 211 -5.21 9.85 -5.92
CA ASN A 211 -4.18 10.12 -6.94
C ASN A 211 -3.26 11.27 -6.48
N GLU A 212 -3.81 12.34 -5.90
CA GLU A 212 -3.03 13.45 -5.30
C GLU A 212 -2.11 12.95 -4.18
N HIS A 213 -2.60 12.08 -3.30
CA HIS A 213 -1.82 11.48 -2.21
C HIS A 213 -0.73 10.52 -2.74
N ALA A 214 -1.01 9.76 -3.81
CA ALA A 214 0.02 8.97 -4.49
C ALA A 214 1.13 9.85 -5.08
N GLU A 215 0.78 10.99 -5.67
CA GLU A 215 1.76 11.99 -6.12
C GLU A 215 2.56 12.61 -4.98
N GLU A 216 1.95 12.90 -3.82
CA GLU A 216 2.66 13.41 -2.63
C GLU A 216 3.72 12.41 -2.13
N LEU A 217 3.35 11.13 -2.09
CA LEU A 217 4.24 10.02 -1.72
C LEU A 217 5.28 9.66 -2.79
N GLN A 218 5.25 10.28 -3.97
CA GLN A 218 6.08 9.94 -5.13
C GLN A 218 5.85 8.51 -5.67
N ALA A 219 4.64 7.98 -5.49
CA ALA A 219 4.19 6.70 -6.05
C ALA A 219 3.74 6.90 -7.51
N LEU A 220 4.70 7.14 -8.41
CA LEU A 220 4.46 7.59 -9.78
C LEU A 220 4.12 6.46 -10.78
N ASP A 221 4.08 5.21 -10.32
CA ASP A 221 3.62 4.04 -11.09
C ASP A 221 2.16 3.68 -10.81
N THR A 222 1.50 4.47 -9.95
CA THR A 222 0.11 4.27 -9.55
C THR A 222 -0.84 5.16 -10.35
N HIS A 223 -1.96 4.58 -10.77
CA HIS A 223 -3.13 5.32 -11.22
C HIS A 223 -4.38 4.69 -10.61
N VAL A 224 -5.10 5.47 -9.81
CA VAL A 224 -6.30 5.03 -9.09
C VAL A 224 -7.53 5.29 -9.95
N VAL A 225 -8.30 4.23 -10.19
CA VAL A 225 -9.59 4.29 -10.89
C VAL A 225 -10.76 3.93 -9.95
N SER A 226 -10.53 3.02 -9.00
CA SER A 226 -11.46 2.74 -7.90
C SER A 226 -10.71 2.70 -6.55
N PRO A 227 -11.34 3.18 -5.46
CA PRO A 227 -10.68 3.29 -4.14
C PRO A 227 -10.43 1.94 -3.46
N ASP A 228 -11.18 0.92 -3.88
CA ASP A 228 -11.12 -0.44 -3.33
C ASP A 228 -10.10 -1.35 -4.04
N GLY A 229 -9.53 -0.91 -5.17
CA GLY A 229 -8.62 -1.73 -5.99
C GLY A 229 -9.31 -2.79 -6.85
N TYR A 230 -10.63 -2.70 -7.07
CA TYR A 230 -11.33 -3.56 -8.03
C TYR A 230 -10.77 -3.39 -9.45
N ASP A 231 -10.95 -4.43 -10.28
CA ASP A 231 -10.46 -4.45 -11.66
C ASP A 231 -11.16 -3.40 -12.52
N ALA A 232 -10.40 -2.40 -12.98
CA ALA A 232 -10.87 -1.37 -13.90
C ALA A 232 -9.79 -1.03 -14.94
N PRO A 233 -10.15 -0.63 -16.18
CA PRO A 233 -9.19 -0.22 -17.19
C PRO A 233 -8.30 0.95 -16.68
N GLY A 234 -6.99 0.77 -16.71
CA GLY A 234 -6.02 1.77 -16.22
C GLY A 234 -5.68 1.68 -14.73
N GLN A 235 -6.40 0.90 -13.92
CA GLN A 235 -6.10 0.68 -12.50
C GLN A 235 -4.77 -0.07 -12.35
N VAL A 236 -3.71 0.62 -11.91
CA VAL A 236 -2.37 0.04 -11.72
C VAL A 236 -1.66 0.62 -10.50
N SER A 237 -0.70 -0.14 -9.98
CA SER A 237 0.35 0.30 -9.05
C SER A 237 1.60 -0.56 -9.28
N SER A 238 2.63 -0.42 -8.45
CA SER A 238 3.85 -1.23 -8.50
C SER A 238 4.20 -1.81 -7.13
N ALA A 239 5.06 -2.83 -7.05
CA ALA A 239 5.48 -3.36 -5.75
C ALA A 239 6.21 -2.29 -4.92
N TYR A 240 6.94 -1.40 -5.58
CA TYR A 240 7.56 -0.22 -4.96
C TYR A 240 6.51 0.75 -4.38
N ASP A 241 5.53 1.18 -5.18
CA ASP A 241 4.49 2.13 -4.78
C ASP A 241 3.60 1.59 -3.64
N LEU A 242 3.17 0.33 -3.74
CA LEU A 242 2.42 -0.34 -2.67
C LEU A 242 3.22 -0.38 -1.36
N THR A 243 4.55 -0.48 -1.44
CA THR A 243 5.43 -0.43 -0.26
C THR A 243 5.56 0.98 0.31
N LEU A 244 5.53 2.03 -0.52
CA LEU A 244 5.43 3.42 -0.05
C LEU A 244 4.11 3.65 0.70
N PHE A 245 2.98 3.18 0.17
CA PHE A 245 1.67 3.28 0.84
C PHE A 245 1.67 2.57 2.20
N ALA A 246 2.28 1.38 2.28
CA ALA A 246 2.45 0.68 3.54
C ALA A 246 3.35 1.46 4.52
N ARG A 247 4.50 1.98 4.07
CA ARG A 247 5.43 2.73 4.93
C ARG A 247 4.82 4.02 5.48
N SER A 248 4.05 4.74 4.66
CA SER A 248 3.31 5.95 5.04
C SER A 248 2.10 5.64 5.94
N GLY A 249 1.29 4.65 5.57
CA GLY A 249 0.16 4.17 6.38
C GLY A 249 0.59 3.77 7.77
N LEU A 250 1.68 3.00 7.89
CA LEU A 250 2.23 2.55 9.17
C LEU A 250 2.76 3.67 10.07
N GLN A 251 2.90 4.92 9.61
CA GLN A 251 3.14 6.07 10.50
C GLN A 251 1.92 6.35 11.39
N LYS A 252 0.70 6.12 10.87
CA LYS A 252 -0.58 6.38 11.54
C LYS A 252 -0.90 5.28 12.56
N LYS A 253 -1.17 5.64 13.83
CA LYS A 253 -1.48 4.68 14.91
C LYS A 253 -2.64 3.76 14.55
N ASP A 254 -3.69 4.33 13.98
CA ASP A 254 -4.92 3.62 13.68
C ASP A 254 -4.77 2.65 12.50
N PHE A 255 -3.95 2.98 11.51
CA PHE A 255 -3.59 2.03 10.45
C PHE A 255 -2.92 0.78 11.06
N ARG A 256 -1.95 0.97 11.97
CA ARG A 256 -1.29 -0.14 12.69
C ARG A 256 -2.28 -0.96 13.53
N GLU A 257 -3.26 -0.31 14.15
CA GLU A 257 -4.33 -0.95 14.92
C GLU A 257 -5.19 -1.86 14.03
N TYR A 258 -5.78 -1.31 12.96
CA TYR A 258 -6.65 -2.07 12.07
C TYR A 258 -5.91 -3.17 11.31
N CYS A 259 -4.72 -2.88 10.77
CA CYS A 259 -4.01 -3.86 9.95
C CYS A 259 -3.51 -5.08 10.75
N SER A 260 -3.19 -4.91 12.03
CA SER A 260 -2.72 -5.97 12.93
C SER A 260 -3.84 -6.69 13.70
N THR A 261 -5.08 -6.23 13.62
CA THR A 261 -6.23 -6.86 14.28
C THR A 261 -6.56 -8.19 13.58
N VAL A 262 -6.59 -9.29 14.34
CA VAL A 262 -6.78 -10.66 13.80
C VAL A 262 -8.25 -11.03 13.64
N SER A 263 -9.09 -10.72 14.64
CA SER A 263 -10.53 -10.84 14.54
C SER A 263 -11.24 -9.77 15.36
N ALA A 264 -12.50 -9.50 15.02
CA ALA A 264 -13.37 -8.55 15.70
C ALA A 264 -14.83 -9.00 15.61
N LYS A 265 -15.67 -8.48 16.50
CA LYS A 265 -17.14 -8.56 16.35
C LYS A 265 -17.60 -7.41 15.47
N PHE A 266 -18.37 -7.71 14.44
CA PHE A 266 -18.94 -6.73 13.52
C PHE A 266 -20.47 -6.63 13.71
N PRO A 267 -21.07 -5.42 13.64
CA PRO A 267 -22.52 -5.26 13.73
C PRO A 267 -23.28 -5.96 12.59
N GLY A 268 -24.22 -6.84 12.95
CA GLY A 268 -25.11 -7.50 11.99
C GLY A 268 -26.28 -6.63 11.55
N GLU A 269 -27.27 -7.26 10.93
CA GLU A 269 -28.56 -6.64 10.57
C GLU A 269 -29.51 -6.58 11.79
N THR A 270 -30.35 -5.55 11.86
CA THR A 270 -31.39 -5.43 12.89
C THR A 270 -32.57 -6.32 12.53
N THR A 271 -32.75 -7.38 13.32
CA THR A 271 -33.87 -8.31 13.14
C THR A 271 -35.05 -7.93 14.02
N LYS A 272 -36.28 -8.22 13.55
CA LYS A 272 -37.53 -8.02 14.29
C LYS A 272 -38.18 -9.37 14.57
N ASN A 273 -38.40 -9.70 15.84
CA ASN A 273 -39.00 -10.98 16.20
C ASN A 273 -40.54 -10.98 16.00
N LYS A 274 -41.17 -12.16 16.13
CA LYS A 274 -42.63 -12.33 15.99
C LYS A 274 -43.49 -11.47 16.94
N LYS A 275 -42.90 -10.93 18.02
CA LYS A 275 -43.55 -10.01 18.98
C LYS A 275 -43.26 -8.53 18.68
N GLY A 276 -42.64 -8.24 17.54
CA GLY A 276 -42.32 -6.88 17.10
C GLY A 276 -41.10 -6.24 17.76
N LYS A 277 -40.42 -6.92 18.71
CA LYS A 277 -39.19 -6.41 19.33
C LYS A 277 -38.03 -6.49 18.34
N THR A 278 -37.33 -5.37 18.16
CA THR A 278 -36.09 -5.29 17.37
C THR A 278 -34.87 -5.66 18.21
N SER A 279 -33.87 -6.25 17.56
CA SER A 279 -32.57 -6.57 18.14
C SER A 279 -31.51 -6.69 17.06
N ARG A 280 -30.33 -6.12 17.31
CA ARG A 280 -29.18 -6.20 16.42
C ARG A 280 -28.12 -7.10 17.02
N GLY A 281 -27.72 -8.14 16.28
CA GLY A 281 -26.67 -9.06 16.68
C GLY A 281 -25.29 -8.60 16.23
N THR A 282 -24.27 -9.40 16.54
CA THR A 282 -22.91 -9.27 15.98
C THR A 282 -22.45 -10.62 15.46
N PHE A 283 -21.65 -10.62 14.39
CA PHE A 283 -20.93 -11.81 13.91
C PHE A 283 -19.41 -11.59 14.00
N GLU A 284 -18.62 -12.65 13.99
CA GLU A 284 -17.16 -12.52 13.98
C GLU A 284 -16.64 -12.32 12.55
N ILE A 285 -15.69 -11.40 12.42
CA ILE A 285 -14.88 -11.22 11.22
C ILE A 285 -13.41 -11.51 11.54
N GLN A 286 -12.73 -12.22 10.64
CA GLN A 286 -11.31 -12.56 10.75
C GLN A 286 -10.53 -11.87 9.62
N ASN A 287 -9.27 -11.51 9.90
CA ASN A 287 -8.35 -10.92 8.95
C ASN A 287 -7.94 -11.91 7.85
N THR A 288 -8.14 -11.49 6.60
CA THR A 288 -7.83 -12.27 5.39
C THR A 288 -6.33 -12.46 5.14
N ASN A 289 -5.45 -11.69 5.81
CA ASN A 289 -4.00 -11.90 5.79
C ASN A 289 -3.62 -13.21 6.53
N ARG A 290 -3.29 -14.27 5.77
CA ARG A 290 -2.98 -15.59 6.34
C ARG A 290 -1.65 -15.68 7.07
N LEU A 291 -0.69 -14.78 6.84
CA LEU A 291 0.48 -14.69 7.71
C LEU A 291 0.09 -14.23 9.12
N LEU A 292 -0.98 -13.45 9.26
CA LEU A 292 -1.46 -12.93 10.56
C LEU A 292 -2.49 -13.83 11.24
N SER A 293 -3.44 -14.40 10.48
CA SER A 293 -4.51 -15.27 11.01
C SER A 293 -4.15 -16.76 11.02
N GLY A 294 -3.30 -17.22 10.10
CA GLY A 294 -3.02 -18.64 9.84
C GLY A 294 -4.05 -19.28 8.91
N ASP A 295 -3.69 -20.43 8.36
CA ASP A 295 -4.56 -21.31 7.56
C ASP A 295 -4.08 -22.78 7.69
N TYR A 296 -4.76 -23.72 7.04
CA TYR A 296 -4.41 -25.15 7.14
C TYR A 296 -3.02 -25.50 6.55
N ASP A 297 -2.52 -24.72 5.59
CA ASP A 297 -1.23 -24.92 4.92
C ASP A 297 -0.20 -23.80 5.20
N ILE A 298 -0.52 -22.85 6.07
CA ILE A 298 0.40 -21.79 6.48
C ILE A 298 0.20 -21.37 7.93
N SER A 299 1.27 -21.47 8.73
CA SER A 299 1.28 -21.00 10.11
C SER A 299 1.36 -19.47 10.20
N GLN A 300 0.94 -18.91 11.33
CA GLN A 300 1.15 -17.49 11.61
C GLN A 300 2.64 -17.16 11.61
N TYR A 301 3.04 -16.10 10.90
CA TYR A 301 4.45 -15.77 10.70
C TYR A 301 5.05 -15.02 11.90
N PRO A 302 6.15 -15.51 12.52
CA PRO A 302 6.72 -14.87 13.71
C PRO A 302 7.15 -13.42 13.45
N GLY A 303 6.59 -12.49 14.23
CA GLY A 303 6.85 -11.05 14.14
C GLY A 303 5.96 -10.26 13.18
N ILE A 304 5.01 -10.89 12.47
CA ILE A 304 4.09 -10.20 11.54
C ILE A 304 3.17 -9.20 12.25
N ALA A 305 2.92 -8.04 11.64
CA ALA A 305 2.00 -7.02 12.14
C ALA A 305 0.96 -6.55 11.11
N GLY A 306 0.66 -7.38 10.10
CA GLY A 306 -0.47 -7.17 9.21
C GLY A 306 -0.12 -6.51 7.88
N VAL A 307 -0.62 -5.28 7.68
CA VAL A 307 -0.77 -4.56 6.40
C VAL A 307 -1.94 -5.08 5.55
N LYS A 308 -1.78 -5.64 4.33
CA LYS A 308 -2.94 -5.96 3.45
C LYS A 308 -2.65 -6.97 2.33
N ASN A 309 -3.63 -7.82 2.05
CA ASN A 309 -3.70 -8.71 0.89
C ASN A 309 -4.77 -8.26 -0.14
N GLY A 310 -4.68 -8.77 -1.36
CA GLY A 310 -5.71 -8.65 -2.40
C GLY A 310 -5.71 -9.82 -3.37
N ASN A 311 -6.83 -10.00 -4.08
CA ASN A 311 -6.93 -10.87 -5.24
C ASN A 311 -8.05 -10.36 -6.16
N THR A 312 -7.80 -10.30 -7.46
CA THR A 312 -8.80 -10.05 -8.52
C THR A 312 -8.42 -10.84 -9.78
N THR A 313 -9.32 -10.91 -10.76
CA THR A 313 -9.10 -11.64 -12.01
C THR A 313 -7.88 -11.12 -12.79
N ASN A 314 -7.71 -9.80 -12.87
CA ASN A 314 -6.60 -9.21 -13.61
C ASN A 314 -5.31 -9.10 -12.77
N ALA A 315 -5.41 -8.93 -11.45
CA ALA A 315 -4.23 -8.81 -10.58
C ALA A 315 -3.57 -10.16 -10.28
N GLY A 316 -4.35 -11.23 -10.15
CA GLY A 316 -3.96 -12.39 -9.37
C GLY A 316 -3.82 -12.03 -7.89
N ALA A 317 -3.09 -12.86 -7.13
CA ALA A 317 -2.88 -12.63 -5.71
C ALA A 317 -1.81 -11.54 -5.46
N THR A 318 -2.12 -10.58 -4.58
CA THR A 318 -1.20 -9.51 -4.17
C THR A 318 -1.13 -9.42 -2.65
N PHE A 319 0.03 -9.04 -2.13
CA PHE A 319 0.26 -8.93 -0.70
C PHE A 319 1.28 -7.84 -0.39
N THR A 320 1.02 -7.09 0.67
CA THR A 320 2.05 -6.31 1.37
C THR A 320 1.94 -6.62 2.85
N GLY A 321 3.09 -6.84 3.49
CA GLY A 321 3.21 -7.14 4.91
C GLY A 321 4.29 -6.31 5.59
N VAL A 322 4.22 -6.25 6.92
CA VAL A 322 5.30 -5.76 7.77
C VAL A 322 5.58 -6.75 8.90
N ALA A 323 6.86 -6.98 9.21
CA ALA A 323 7.27 -7.86 10.31
C ALA A 323 8.46 -7.27 11.08
N GLU A 324 8.54 -7.57 12.39
CA GLU A 324 9.69 -7.23 13.25
C GLU A 324 10.36 -8.48 13.82
N ARG A 325 11.69 -8.58 13.67
CA ARG A 325 12.53 -9.56 14.37
C ARG A 325 13.81 -8.90 14.86
N ALA A 326 14.19 -9.17 16.11
CA ALA A 326 15.41 -8.63 16.75
C ALA A 326 15.59 -7.09 16.60
N GLY A 327 14.51 -6.32 16.59
CA GLY A 327 14.54 -4.85 16.41
C GLY A 327 14.81 -4.37 14.98
N LYS A 328 14.79 -5.27 13.99
CA LYS A 328 14.68 -4.94 12.56
C LYS A 328 13.23 -5.02 12.13
N VAL A 329 12.75 -4.01 11.41
CA VAL A 329 11.40 -3.94 10.85
C VAL A 329 11.51 -3.97 9.33
N LEU A 330 10.94 -4.98 8.70
CA LEU A 330 10.96 -5.15 7.24
C LEU A 330 9.56 -5.00 6.66
N LEU A 331 9.49 -4.42 5.46
CA LEU A 331 8.35 -4.42 4.56
C LEU A 331 8.63 -5.41 3.42
N VAL A 332 7.62 -6.20 3.05
CA VAL A 332 7.66 -7.05 1.86
C VAL A 332 6.37 -6.88 1.08
N THR A 333 6.48 -6.60 -0.22
CA THR A 333 5.36 -6.64 -1.18
C THR A 333 5.62 -7.72 -2.22
N VAL A 334 4.56 -8.47 -2.58
CA VAL A 334 4.55 -9.55 -3.57
C VAL A 334 3.34 -9.38 -4.46
N MET A 335 3.53 -9.42 -5.78
CA MET A 335 2.46 -9.26 -6.78
C MET A 335 2.49 -10.40 -7.79
N ASN A 336 1.35 -11.08 -7.91
CA ASN A 336 1.05 -12.09 -8.92
C ASN A 336 2.11 -13.21 -9.02
N PRO A 337 2.23 -14.08 -7.99
CA PRO A 337 2.83 -15.42 -8.12
C PRO A 337 2.20 -16.19 -9.29
N SER A 338 3.03 -16.84 -10.11
CA SER A 338 2.52 -17.69 -11.20
C SER A 338 2.22 -19.12 -10.74
N LYS A 339 2.82 -19.57 -9.62
CA LYS A 339 2.38 -20.77 -8.90
C LYS A 339 0.95 -20.56 -8.37
N THR A 340 0.07 -21.49 -8.72
CA THR A 340 -1.36 -21.48 -8.36
C THR A 340 -1.66 -22.19 -7.04
N ASP A 341 -0.63 -22.53 -6.26
CA ASP A 341 -0.78 -23.23 -5.00
C ASP A 341 -1.55 -22.37 -3.99
N HIS A 342 -2.27 -23.04 -3.08
CA HIS A 342 -3.00 -22.33 -2.04
C HIS A 342 -2.06 -21.46 -1.22
N ASN A 343 -2.50 -20.25 -0.84
CA ASN A 343 -1.71 -19.30 -0.06
C ASN A 343 -0.31 -18.92 -0.62
N GLU A 344 -0.02 -19.14 -1.91
CA GLU A 344 1.34 -18.95 -2.45
C GLU A 344 1.90 -17.53 -2.28
N VAL A 345 1.08 -16.49 -2.44
CA VAL A 345 1.52 -15.10 -2.21
C VAL A 345 2.04 -14.87 -0.79
N TYR A 346 1.52 -15.62 0.19
CA TYR A 346 1.98 -15.59 1.57
C TYR A 346 3.23 -16.45 1.77
N LYS A 347 3.35 -17.59 1.08
CA LYS A 347 4.54 -18.46 1.11
C LYS A 347 5.77 -17.76 0.52
N GLU A 348 5.61 -17.09 -0.64
CA GLU A 348 6.66 -16.25 -1.23
C GLU A 348 6.98 -15.04 -0.32
N ALA A 349 5.98 -14.37 0.27
CA ALA A 349 6.23 -13.26 1.19
C ALA A 349 6.97 -13.70 2.48
N ALA A 350 6.60 -14.81 3.09
CA ALA A 350 7.29 -15.38 4.25
C ALA A 350 8.75 -15.73 3.92
N THR A 351 8.97 -16.35 2.75
CA THR A 351 10.28 -16.69 2.21
C THR A 351 11.16 -15.46 1.98
N LEU A 352 10.58 -14.36 1.46
CA LEU A 352 11.24 -13.07 1.30
C LEU A 352 11.55 -12.37 2.63
N PHE A 353 10.66 -12.45 3.62
CA PHE A 353 10.96 -11.97 4.98
C PHE A 353 12.10 -12.76 5.63
N ASP A 354 12.08 -14.10 5.55
CA ASP A 354 13.11 -14.97 6.14
C ASP A 354 14.48 -14.72 5.51
N TRP A 355 14.54 -14.49 4.19
CA TRP A 355 15.75 -14.01 3.52
C TRP A 355 16.14 -12.60 4.01
N GLY A 356 15.19 -11.66 4.04
CA GLY A 356 15.41 -10.27 4.42
C GLY A 356 16.01 -10.11 5.81
N PHE A 357 15.50 -10.85 6.81
CA PHE A 357 16.03 -10.80 8.17
C PHE A 357 17.46 -11.37 8.29
N GLN A 358 17.83 -12.32 7.44
CA GLN A 358 19.18 -12.88 7.39
C GLN A 358 20.16 -11.98 6.59
N ALA A 359 19.65 -11.25 5.61
CA ALA A 359 20.38 -10.36 4.71
C ALA A 359 20.55 -8.92 5.24
N ALA A 360 19.67 -8.47 6.16
CA ALA A 360 19.72 -7.14 6.74
C ALA A 360 21.09 -6.83 7.38
N GLY A 361 21.74 -5.76 6.92
CA GLY A 361 23.10 -5.38 7.33
C GLY A 361 24.24 -6.17 6.66
N LYS A 362 23.92 -7.07 5.71
CA LYS A 362 24.90 -7.87 4.94
C LYS A 362 24.75 -7.72 3.41
N VAL A 363 23.84 -6.86 2.97
CA VAL A 363 23.68 -6.46 1.56
C VAL A 363 23.90 -4.97 1.43
N THR A 364 24.46 -4.55 0.29
CA THR A 364 24.40 -3.14 -0.09
C THR A 364 23.00 -2.85 -0.61
N PRO A 365 22.30 -1.79 -0.15
CA PRO A 365 20.99 -1.45 -0.68
C PRO A 365 21.02 -1.26 -2.20
N VAL A 366 20.01 -1.78 -2.89
CA VAL A 366 19.85 -1.61 -4.36
C VAL A 366 19.07 -0.35 -4.72
N GLY A 367 18.48 0.32 -3.72
CA GLY A 367 17.78 1.58 -3.81
C GLY A 367 17.21 1.97 -2.44
N GLU A 368 16.30 2.93 -2.44
CA GLU A 368 15.59 3.41 -1.25
C GLU A 368 14.11 3.66 -1.56
N LEU A 369 13.26 3.49 -0.56
CA LEU A 369 11.90 4.02 -0.53
C LEU A 369 12.01 5.52 -0.23
N VAL A 370 11.78 6.36 -1.24
CA VAL A 370 11.84 7.82 -1.11
C VAL A 370 10.89 8.35 -0.03
N ALA A 371 11.24 9.50 0.55
CA ALA A 371 10.35 10.23 1.45
C ALA A 371 9.26 10.99 0.65
N PRO A 372 8.11 11.34 1.27
CA PRO A 372 7.11 12.21 0.65
C PRO A 372 7.67 13.59 0.30
N LYS A 373 7.15 14.22 -0.76
CA LYS A 373 7.65 15.51 -1.30
C LYS A 373 7.80 16.59 -0.22
N GLY A 374 6.82 16.72 0.69
CA GLY A 374 6.84 17.72 1.77
C GLY A 374 7.90 17.46 2.84
N ALA A 375 8.26 16.20 3.10
CA ALA A 375 9.30 15.86 4.07
C ALA A 375 10.71 16.25 3.57
N ALA A 376 10.98 16.06 2.27
CA ALA A 376 12.24 16.45 1.65
C ALA A 376 12.46 17.98 1.67
N GLN A 377 11.39 18.77 1.53
CA GLN A 377 11.46 20.23 1.61
C GLN A 377 11.75 20.74 3.03
N ALA A 378 11.17 20.11 4.06
CA ALA A 378 11.43 20.46 5.46
C ALA A 378 12.92 20.26 5.86
N SER A 379 13.60 19.29 5.26
CA SER A 379 15.06 19.09 5.43
C SER A 379 15.95 20.05 4.62
N ALA A 380 15.38 20.80 3.67
CA ALA A 380 16.13 21.67 2.74
C ALA A 380 16.04 23.16 3.06
N GLN A 381 15.24 23.56 4.05
CA GLN A 381 15.01 24.97 4.37
C GLN A 381 16.17 25.56 5.19
N PRO A 382 16.88 26.60 4.72
CA PRO A 382 17.94 27.24 5.50
C PRO A 382 17.37 27.86 6.78
N ALA A 383 18.08 27.69 7.90
CA ALA A 383 17.73 28.37 9.14
C ALA A 383 17.74 29.89 8.92
N GLY A 384 16.58 30.54 9.07
CA GLY A 384 16.46 31.98 8.90
C GLY A 384 17.33 32.73 9.90
N ASN A 385 18.07 33.74 9.43
CA ASN A 385 18.88 34.60 10.28
C ASN A 385 18.06 35.14 11.46
N PRO A 386 18.56 35.08 12.71
CA PRO A 386 17.91 35.75 13.82
C PRO A 386 18.02 37.27 13.62
N SER A 387 16.90 37.94 13.36
CA SER A 387 16.84 39.39 13.35
C SER A 387 17.06 39.91 14.77
N SER A 388 18.24 40.43 15.04
CA SER A 388 18.57 41.07 16.32
C SER A 388 17.77 42.37 16.48
N GLY A 389 16.68 42.30 17.24
CA GLY A 389 15.95 43.48 17.70
C GLY A 389 16.68 44.16 18.86
N ALA A 390 17.33 45.29 18.60
CA ALA A 390 17.75 46.26 19.61
C ALA A 390 17.66 47.67 18.99
N GLY A 391 16.79 48.52 19.53
CA GLY A 391 16.47 49.82 18.94
C GLY A 391 17.27 50.98 19.54
N ALA A 392 17.50 52.01 18.73
CA ALA A 392 17.75 53.37 19.19
C ALA A 392 17.18 54.38 18.17
N ARG A 393 16.56 55.46 18.66
CA ARG A 393 16.13 56.60 17.85
C ARG A 393 17.33 57.54 17.60
N GLN A 394 17.38 58.25 16.48
CA GLN A 394 17.10 59.70 16.41
C GLN A 394 17.70 60.39 15.16
N ALA A 395 16.84 61.22 14.52
CA ALA A 395 17.04 62.35 13.60
C ALA A 395 18.37 62.62 12.84
N GLY A 396 18.21 62.85 11.52
CA GLY A 396 18.49 64.18 10.93
C GLY A 396 19.76 64.35 10.09
N GLY A 397 19.63 65.09 8.96
CA GLY A 397 20.75 65.69 8.22
C GLY A 397 20.80 65.33 6.73
N ALA A 398 20.72 66.35 5.86
CA ALA A 398 20.98 66.23 4.42
C ALA A 398 22.41 66.72 4.08
N GLY A 399 23.01 66.21 3.00
CA GLY A 399 24.29 66.72 2.49
C GLY A 399 24.87 65.95 1.30
N ASN A 400 25.23 66.66 0.23
CA ASN A 400 25.98 66.15 -0.92
C ASN A 400 27.46 65.85 -0.55
N GLY A 401 28.11 64.91 -1.26
CA GLY A 401 29.57 64.76 -1.19
C GLY A 401 30.15 63.65 -2.09
N SER A 402 31.11 64.01 -2.95
CA SER A 402 31.65 63.14 -4.01
C SER A 402 32.80 62.22 -3.58
N ALA A 403 32.83 61.01 -4.18
CA ALA A 403 33.98 60.26 -4.68
C ALA A 403 35.36 60.27 -3.95
N LYS A 404 35.79 59.10 -3.44
CA LYS A 404 36.81 58.21 -4.06
C LYS A 404 37.11 56.96 -3.20
N PRO A 405 37.60 55.85 -3.78
CA PRO A 405 37.94 54.63 -3.04
C PRO A 405 39.40 54.61 -2.58
N VAL A 406 39.69 53.86 -1.51
CA VAL A 406 41.04 53.41 -1.13
C VAL A 406 41.02 51.92 -0.80
N ALA A 407 41.83 51.15 -1.53
CA ALA A 407 42.40 49.90 -1.01
C ALA A 407 43.38 50.27 0.14
N SER A 408 43.80 49.40 1.06
CA SER A 408 44.06 47.95 1.07
C SER A 408 43.98 47.48 2.56
N ALA A 409 44.06 46.22 2.98
CA ALA A 409 44.95 45.12 2.57
C ALA A 409 44.40 43.74 3.00
N VAL A 410 45.13 42.68 2.64
CA VAL A 410 44.77 41.26 2.88
C VAL A 410 45.67 40.66 3.99
N THR A 411 45.26 39.49 4.48
CA THR A 411 45.99 38.50 5.30
C THR A 411 46.31 38.80 6.77
N ASP A 412 45.45 38.28 7.65
CA ASP A 412 45.80 37.28 8.69
C ASP A 412 44.47 36.63 9.16
N GLY A 413 44.35 35.36 9.57
CA GLY A 413 45.29 34.23 9.63
C GLY A 413 44.47 32.96 9.94
N GLY A 414 44.92 31.78 9.49
CA GLY A 414 44.10 30.56 9.50
C GLY A 414 43.76 30.01 10.89
N SER A 415 42.47 29.99 11.25
CA SER A 415 41.89 29.15 12.32
C SER A 415 40.36 29.27 12.32
N ARG A 416 39.83 30.50 12.41
CA ARG A 416 38.38 30.78 12.48
C ARG A 416 37.57 30.23 11.31
N GLY A 417 38.10 30.28 10.08
CA GLY A 417 37.43 29.73 8.90
C GLY A 417 37.20 28.22 8.97
N VAL A 418 38.12 27.46 9.57
CA VAL A 418 37.99 26.00 9.74
C VAL A 418 36.93 25.69 10.80
N TRP A 419 36.91 26.42 11.92
CA TRP A 419 35.87 26.24 12.95
C TRP A 419 34.47 26.63 12.46
N ILE A 420 34.35 27.67 11.64
CA ILE A 420 33.08 28.05 11.00
C ILE A 420 32.65 26.99 9.99
N ALA A 421 33.54 26.49 9.15
CA ALA A 421 33.25 25.41 8.21
C ALA A 421 32.80 24.12 8.95
N LEU A 422 33.53 23.71 9.99
CA LEU A 422 33.18 22.54 10.82
C LEU A 422 31.85 22.74 11.56
N ALA A 423 31.54 23.95 12.04
CA ALA A 423 30.26 24.25 12.67
C ALA A 423 29.09 24.22 11.67
N ILE A 424 29.28 24.71 10.44
CA ILE A 424 28.29 24.63 9.36
C ILE A 424 28.09 23.18 8.93
N THR A 425 29.16 22.42 8.66
CA THR A 425 29.06 21.00 8.29
C THR A 425 28.47 20.16 9.42
N GLY A 426 28.86 20.40 10.68
CA GLY A 426 28.30 19.73 11.84
C GLY A 426 26.82 20.06 12.05
N GLY A 427 26.43 21.33 11.92
CA GLY A 427 25.03 21.76 11.98
C GLY A 427 24.20 21.14 10.85
N LEU A 428 24.73 21.10 9.62
CA LEU A 428 24.08 20.46 8.48
C LEU A 428 23.91 18.95 8.71
N LEU A 429 24.94 18.25 9.23
CA LEU A 429 24.85 16.83 9.57
C LEU A 429 23.85 16.56 10.69
N VAL A 430 23.74 17.42 11.71
CA VAL A 430 22.75 17.30 12.77
C VAL A 430 21.33 17.58 12.25
N LEU A 431 21.15 18.53 11.34
CA LEU A 431 19.86 18.80 10.69
C LEU A 431 19.43 17.69 9.73
N LEU A 432 20.35 17.15 8.93
CA LEU A 432 20.10 15.99 8.06
C LEU A 432 19.80 14.73 8.89
N ALA A 433 20.55 14.48 9.97
CA ALA A 433 20.26 13.41 10.90
C ALA A 433 18.92 13.63 11.63
N GLY A 434 18.57 14.87 11.99
CA GLY A 434 17.29 15.22 12.61
C GLY A 434 16.10 15.04 11.67
N GLY A 435 16.22 15.47 10.41
CA GLY A 435 15.22 15.24 9.37
C GLY A 435 15.04 13.75 9.07
N ALA A 436 16.14 13.02 8.88
CA ALA A 436 16.11 11.56 8.73
C ALA A 436 15.53 10.85 9.97
N PHE A 437 15.79 11.35 11.18
CA PHE A 437 15.23 10.80 12.43
C PHE A 437 13.74 11.07 12.61
N LEU A 438 13.24 12.23 12.14
CA LEU A 438 11.81 12.54 12.14
C LEU A 438 11.03 11.72 11.10
N VAL A 439 11.61 11.48 9.92
CA VAL A 439 11.07 10.59 8.88
C VAL A 439 11.15 9.12 9.30
N ASN A 440 12.27 8.70 9.90
CA ASN A 440 12.53 7.33 10.34
C ASN A 440 12.20 7.13 11.84
N ARG A 441 11.21 7.86 12.37
CA ARG A 441 10.79 7.72 13.77
C ARG A 441 10.49 6.25 14.06
N ARG A 442 11.12 5.65 15.07
CA ARG A 442 10.84 4.25 15.44
C ARG A 442 9.39 4.09 15.86
N TRP A 443 8.61 3.38 15.03
CA TRP A 443 7.23 3.03 15.33
C TRP A 443 7.20 1.68 16.03
N PRO A 444 6.93 1.60 17.34
CA PRO A 444 6.66 0.31 17.95
C PRO A 444 5.43 -0.29 17.27
N LEU A 445 5.62 -1.47 16.67
CA LEU A 445 4.50 -2.30 16.24
C LEU A 445 3.66 -2.67 17.49
N PRO A 446 2.34 -2.88 17.35
CA PRO A 446 1.46 -3.15 18.49
C PRO A 446 1.96 -4.29 19.39
N ASP A 447 1.79 -4.20 20.71
CA ASP A 447 2.38 -5.16 21.65
C ASP A 447 1.95 -6.61 21.46
N LEU A 448 0.81 -6.84 20.79
CA LEU A 448 0.34 -8.16 20.37
C LEU A 448 1.30 -8.86 19.39
N VAL A 449 2.12 -8.11 18.66
CA VAL A 449 3.18 -8.59 17.76
C VAL A 449 4.37 -9.07 18.57
N ARG A 450 4.80 -8.27 19.56
CA ARG A 450 6.01 -8.52 20.37
C ARG A 450 5.89 -9.74 21.29
N ARG A 451 4.67 -10.20 21.58
CA ARG A 451 4.37 -11.39 22.39
C ARG A 451 4.34 -12.71 21.59
N ARG A 452 4.42 -12.68 20.26
CA ARG A 452 4.44 -13.87 19.38
C ARG A 452 5.87 -14.30 18.99
N ARG A 453 6.75 -14.33 19.99
CA ARG A 453 8.15 -14.77 19.85
C ARG A 453 8.30 -16.24 20.19
#